data_AF-A0A4P6JRZ1-F1
#
_entry.id   AF-A0A4P6JRZ1-F1
#
_cell.length_a   1.000
_cell.length_b   1.000
_cell.length_c   1.000
_cell.angle_alpha   90.00
_cell.angle_beta   90.00
_cell.angle_gamma   90.00
#
_symmetry.space_group_name_H-M   'P 1'
#
loop_
_entity.id
_entity.type
_entity.pdbx_description
1 polymer ?
#
loop_
_entity_poly.entity_id
_entity_poly.type
_entity_poly.pdbx_seq_one_letter_code
_entity_poly.pdbx_strand_id
1 'polypeptide(L)'
;MSQPMNSLLADAHLRLMIMHRLPQLYRYFQPISIAQLQNQIEKAVTPEQLDQAVNALQERIWKLPVQDQQLLRNRLVQILSTHALNANYSSLRLQAAQWLRLLAQAGLISNPQEIFVTLVTATMIWSEKLSYLRLIADCFLAFHYPYPAFAWHLFPDNQTFYPLAPLLKQANEAMQEALIAIFAELSDLNDPQIIDYLLPVALSWSNHANADYRRQVTPVLAHINHKSSQEALKRLQFDADPIVRASAKQAASNSRVI
;
A
#
# COMPACT_ATOMS: atom_id res chain seq x y z
N MET A 1 -78.65 -19.78 -2.77
CA MET A 1 -77.21 -19.97 -3.03
C MET A 1 -76.68 -18.63 -3.48
N SER A 2 -76.11 -17.87 -2.55
CA SER A 2 -75.69 -16.47 -2.75
C SER A 2 -74.33 -16.34 -2.07
N GLN A 3 -73.26 -16.42 -2.85
CA GLN A 3 -71.89 -16.13 -2.39
C GLN A 3 -71.50 -14.69 -2.78
N PRO A 4 -70.59 -14.05 -2.02
CA PRO A 4 -70.73 -12.63 -1.70
C PRO A 4 -69.92 -11.71 -2.62
N MET A 5 -70.52 -10.55 -2.90
CA MET A 5 -69.98 -9.40 -3.63
C MET A 5 -68.76 -8.72 -2.96
N ASN A 6 -68.25 -9.26 -1.84
CA ASN A 6 -67.21 -8.66 -1.01
C ASN A 6 -65.77 -9.07 -1.37
N SER A 7 -65.56 -10.08 -2.21
CA SER A 7 -64.19 -10.49 -2.60
C SER A 7 -63.58 -9.63 -3.70
N LEU A 8 -64.41 -9.04 -4.57
CA LEU A 8 -63.95 -8.22 -5.70
C LEU A 8 -63.53 -6.80 -5.28
N LEU A 9 -64.18 -6.21 -4.27
CA LEU A 9 -63.80 -4.90 -3.72
C LEU A 9 -62.51 -4.96 -2.90
N ALA A 10 -62.24 -6.08 -2.22
CA ALA A 10 -60.98 -6.30 -1.51
C ALA A 10 -59.79 -6.46 -2.48
N ASP A 11 -59.98 -7.14 -3.61
CA ASP A 11 -58.94 -7.33 -4.63
C ASP A 11 -58.63 -6.04 -5.40
N ALA A 12 -59.63 -5.19 -5.66
CA ALA A 12 -59.44 -3.88 -6.28
C ALA A 12 -58.68 -2.90 -5.35
N HIS A 13 -58.95 -2.94 -4.04
CA HIS A 13 -58.25 -2.09 -3.06
C HIS A 13 -56.81 -2.55 -2.81
N LEU A 14 -56.55 -3.87 -2.83
CA LEU A 14 -55.20 -4.44 -2.75
C LEU A 14 -54.38 -4.08 -3.99
N ARG A 15 -54.96 -4.15 -5.19
CA ARG A 15 -54.31 -3.78 -6.46
C ARG A 15 -53.98 -2.28 -6.54
N LEU A 16 -54.85 -1.40 -6.05
CA LEU A 16 -54.60 0.04 -5.96
C LEU A 16 -53.51 0.38 -4.91
N MET A 17 -53.48 -0.31 -3.76
CA MET A 17 -52.40 -0.14 -2.78
C MET A 17 -51.04 -0.64 -3.29
N ILE A 18 -51.02 -1.70 -4.09
CA ILE A 18 -49.79 -2.21 -4.73
C ILE A 18 -49.29 -1.22 -5.80
N MET A 19 -50.17 -0.65 -6.62
CA MET A 19 -49.77 0.34 -7.64
C MET A 19 -49.34 1.69 -7.06
N HIS A 20 -49.88 2.12 -5.91
CA HIS A 20 -49.45 3.36 -5.24
C HIS A 20 -48.20 3.21 -4.36
N ARG A 21 -47.81 1.98 -3.95
CA ARG A 21 -46.55 1.72 -3.22
C ARG A 21 -45.36 1.36 -4.11
N LEU A 22 -45.60 0.95 -5.37
CA LEU A 22 -44.53 0.66 -6.32
C LEU A 22 -43.60 1.87 -6.58
N PRO A 23 -44.06 3.12 -6.74
CA PRO A 23 -43.15 4.26 -6.93
C PRO A 23 -42.25 4.56 -5.72
N GLN A 24 -42.64 4.11 -4.51
CA GLN A 24 -41.84 4.26 -3.30
C GLN A 24 -40.81 3.14 -3.14
N LEU A 25 -41.10 1.92 -3.60
CA LEU A 25 -40.14 0.82 -3.61
C LEU A 25 -39.11 0.92 -4.74
N TYR A 26 -39.46 1.57 -5.86
CA TYR A 26 -38.50 1.88 -6.93
C TYR A 26 -37.45 2.93 -6.54
N ARG A 27 -37.70 3.76 -5.51
CA ARG A 27 -36.69 4.66 -4.94
C ARG A 27 -35.66 3.95 -4.07
N TYR A 28 -35.96 2.75 -3.56
CA TYR A 28 -35.04 1.95 -2.73
C TYR A 28 -34.13 0.99 -3.52
N PHE A 29 -34.34 0.87 -4.84
CA PHE A 29 -33.54 0.01 -5.73
C PHE A 29 -33.02 0.73 -6.96
N GLN A 30 -32.64 2.01 -6.83
CA GLN A 30 -31.65 2.52 -7.78
C GLN A 30 -30.29 1.98 -7.35
N PRO A 31 -29.66 1.08 -8.13
CA PRO A 31 -28.27 0.75 -7.86
C PRO A 31 -27.50 2.07 -7.91
N ILE A 32 -26.87 2.43 -6.79
CA ILE A 32 -26.00 3.62 -6.70
C ILE A 32 -25.10 3.62 -7.96
N SER A 33 -24.91 4.75 -8.63
CA SER A 33 -24.07 4.77 -9.83
C SER A 33 -22.58 4.75 -9.45
N ILE A 34 -21.71 4.41 -10.41
CA ILE A 34 -20.24 4.53 -10.23
C ILE A 34 -19.86 5.96 -9.85
N ALA A 35 -20.43 6.95 -10.53
CA ALA A 35 -20.18 8.37 -10.24
C ALA A 35 -20.64 8.76 -8.82
N GLN A 36 -21.77 8.23 -8.36
CA GLN A 36 -22.23 8.45 -6.98
C GLN A 36 -21.28 7.83 -5.96
N LEU A 37 -20.77 6.62 -6.21
CA LEU A 37 -19.76 6.01 -5.34
C LEU A 37 -18.46 6.80 -5.31
N GLN A 38 -17.95 7.26 -6.45
CA GLN A 38 -16.75 8.09 -6.50
C GLN A 38 -16.92 9.37 -5.66
N ASN A 39 -18.07 10.03 -5.76
CA ASN A 39 -18.42 11.20 -4.95
C ASN A 39 -18.54 10.86 -3.46
N GLN A 40 -19.04 9.66 -3.10
CA GLN A 40 -19.07 9.20 -1.71
C GLN A 40 -17.67 8.94 -1.16
N ILE A 41 -16.78 8.33 -1.95
CA ILE A 41 -15.37 8.13 -1.58
C ILE A 41 -14.69 9.48 -1.39
N GLU A 42 -14.85 10.41 -2.34
CA GLU A 42 -14.26 11.76 -2.26
C GLU A 42 -14.72 12.53 -1.03
N LYS A 43 -15.99 12.37 -0.63
CA LYS A 43 -16.59 13.05 0.53
C LYS A 43 -16.54 12.26 1.83
N ALA A 44 -15.90 11.09 1.85
CA ALA A 44 -15.80 10.29 3.05
C ALA A 44 -15.10 11.09 4.17
N VAL A 45 -15.71 11.13 5.35
CA VAL A 45 -15.13 11.77 6.55
C VAL A 45 -14.76 10.77 7.64
N THR A 46 -15.17 9.50 7.50
CA THR A 46 -14.79 8.40 8.39
C THR A 46 -14.22 7.21 7.61
N PRO A 47 -13.39 6.37 8.26
CA PRO A 47 -12.87 5.13 7.65
C PRO A 47 -13.96 4.20 7.15
N GLU A 48 -15.06 4.05 7.90
CA GLU A 48 -16.15 3.12 7.56
C GLU A 48 -16.89 3.57 6.30
N GLN A 49 -17.11 4.89 6.15
CA GLN A 49 -17.69 5.45 4.93
C GLN A 49 -16.80 5.20 3.72
N LEU A 50 -15.49 5.38 3.89
CA LEU A 50 -14.51 5.13 2.85
C LEU A 50 -14.53 3.64 2.45
N ASP A 51 -14.45 2.73 3.41
CA ASP A 51 -14.42 1.29 3.16
C ASP A 51 -15.68 0.79 2.46
N GLN A 52 -16.86 1.21 2.92
CA GLN A 52 -18.11 0.82 2.31
C GLN A 52 -18.19 1.29 0.85
N ALA A 53 -17.82 2.54 0.59
CA ALA A 53 -17.89 3.11 -0.75
C ALA A 53 -16.84 2.52 -1.70
N VAL A 54 -15.61 2.28 -1.22
CA VAL A 54 -14.54 1.65 -2.03
C VAL A 54 -14.89 0.20 -2.35
N ASN A 55 -15.37 -0.59 -1.38
CA ASN A 55 -15.79 -1.97 -1.64
C ASN A 55 -16.92 -2.04 -2.68
N ALA A 56 -17.97 -1.23 -2.50
CA ALA A 56 -19.08 -1.16 -3.45
C ALA A 56 -18.60 -0.72 -4.86
N LEU A 57 -17.56 0.13 -4.93
CA LEU A 57 -16.99 0.56 -6.21
C LEU A 57 -16.21 -0.58 -6.86
N GLN A 58 -15.39 -1.30 -6.11
CA GLN A 58 -14.61 -2.44 -6.63
C GLN A 58 -15.53 -3.52 -7.20
N GLU A 59 -16.60 -3.90 -6.50
CA GLU A 59 -17.60 -4.87 -6.98
C GLU A 59 -18.23 -4.49 -8.33
N ARG A 60 -18.37 -3.18 -8.58
CA ARG A 60 -18.91 -2.67 -9.85
C ARG A 60 -17.87 -2.57 -10.93
N ILE A 61 -16.65 -2.15 -10.60
CA ILE A 61 -15.52 -2.07 -11.53
C ILE A 61 -15.31 -3.43 -12.21
N TRP A 62 -15.38 -4.53 -11.47
CA TRP A 62 -15.20 -5.88 -12.04
C TRP A 62 -16.16 -6.26 -13.17
N LYS A 63 -17.31 -5.58 -13.29
CA LYS A 63 -18.32 -5.85 -14.31
C LYS A 63 -18.10 -5.05 -15.59
N LEU A 64 -17.10 -4.18 -15.64
CA LEU A 64 -16.83 -3.27 -16.75
C LEU A 64 -15.78 -3.83 -17.72
N PRO A 65 -15.72 -3.31 -18.96
CA PRO A 65 -14.60 -3.54 -19.86
C PRO A 65 -13.26 -3.12 -19.23
N VAL A 66 -12.18 -3.85 -19.54
CA VAL A 66 -10.85 -3.67 -18.92
C VAL A 66 -10.33 -2.22 -19.01
N GLN A 67 -10.57 -1.54 -20.13
CA GLN A 67 -10.15 -0.14 -20.31
C GLN A 67 -10.85 0.80 -19.31
N ASP A 68 -12.15 0.63 -19.10
CA ASP A 68 -12.93 1.41 -18.14
C ASP A 68 -12.52 1.06 -16.69
N GLN A 69 -12.17 -0.20 -16.44
CA GLN A 69 -11.64 -0.60 -15.13
C GLN A 69 -10.38 0.19 -14.78
N GLN A 70 -9.43 0.26 -15.71
CA GLN A 70 -8.17 0.97 -15.49
C GLN A 70 -8.39 2.46 -15.24
N LEU A 71 -9.24 3.11 -16.06
CA LEU A 71 -9.56 4.52 -15.88
C LEU A 71 -10.17 4.82 -14.51
N LEU A 72 -11.14 4.00 -14.08
CA LEU A 72 -11.78 4.17 -12.77
C LEU A 72 -10.83 3.88 -11.60
N ARG A 73 -9.93 2.91 -11.75
CA ARG A 73 -8.92 2.60 -10.72
C ARG A 73 -7.88 3.71 -10.60
N ASN A 74 -7.41 4.28 -11.70
CA ASN A 74 -6.52 5.44 -11.66
C ASN A 74 -7.20 6.63 -10.96
N ARG A 75 -8.50 6.86 -11.24
CA ARG A 75 -9.26 7.90 -10.54
C ARG A 75 -9.42 7.59 -9.05
N LEU A 76 -9.64 6.32 -8.69
CA LEU A 76 -9.71 5.89 -7.30
C LEU A 76 -8.38 6.14 -6.57
N VAL A 77 -7.24 5.81 -7.19
CA VAL A 77 -5.91 6.09 -6.63
C VAL A 77 -5.75 7.58 -6.34
N GLN A 78 -6.09 8.47 -7.27
CA GLN A 78 -6.02 9.93 -7.05
C GLN A 78 -6.85 10.40 -5.84
N ILE A 79 -8.08 9.90 -5.70
CA ILE A 79 -8.96 10.26 -4.58
C ILE A 79 -8.39 9.74 -3.26
N LEU A 80 -7.92 8.48 -3.23
CA LEU A 80 -7.32 7.88 -2.04
C LEU A 80 -6.01 8.57 -1.65
N SER A 81 -5.17 8.95 -2.62
CA SER A 81 -3.96 9.73 -2.36
C SER A 81 -4.29 11.10 -1.75
N THR A 82 -5.36 11.73 -2.24
CA THR A 82 -5.85 12.99 -1.64
C THR A 82 -6.25 12.80 -0.18
N HIS A 83 -6.96 11.71 0.15
CA HIS A 83 -7.31 11.40 1.54
C HIS A 83 -6.09 11.08 2.40
N ALA A 84 -5.18 10.25 1.92
CA ALA A 84 -3.94 9.89 2.64
C ALA A 84 -3.07 11.12 2.94
N LEU A 85 -3.05 12.11 2.04
CA LEU A 85 -2.23 13.31 2.16
C LEU A 85 -2.91 14.48 2.85
N ASN A 86 -4.24 14.56 2.89
CA ASN A 86 -4.95 15.78 3.31
C ASN A 86 -6.10 15.56 4.30
N ALA A 87 -6.51 14.32 4.59
CA ALA A 87 -7.62 14.13 5.53
C ALA A 87 -7.26 14.61 6.94
N ASN A 88 -8.22 15.26 7.61
CA ASN A 88 -8.03 15.85 8.93
C ASN A 88 -7.69 14.82 10.01
N TYR A 89 -8.29 13.63 9.91
CA TYR A 89 -8.17 12.56 10.91
C TYR A 89 -7.17 11.49 10.47
N SER A 90 -6.29 11.09 11.40
CA SER A 90 -5.27 10.07 11.17
C SER A 90 -5.85 8.73 10.74
N SER A 91 -6.97 8.32 11.33
CA SER A 91 -7.68 7.09 10.99
C SER A 91 -8.10 7.07 9.52
N LEU A 92 -8.65 8.18 9.00
CA LEU A 92 -9.05 8.27 7.60
C LEU A 92 -7.84 8.27 6.66
N ARG A 93 -6.77 9.00 7.01
CA ARG A 93 -5.53 9.00 6.21
C ARG A 93 -4.93 7.60 6.09
N LEU A 94 -4.81 6.89 7.22
CA LEU A 94 -4.27 5.54 7.26
C LEU A 94 -5.18 4.54 6.53
N GLN A 95 -6.50 4.69 6.62
CA GLN A 95 -7.42 3.82 5.88
C GLN A 95 -7.30 4.02 4.37
N ALA A 96 -7.16 5.27 3.91
CA ALA A 96 -6.93 5.55 2.50
C ALA A 96 -5.57 4.98 2.03
N ALA A 97 -4.52 5.13 2.83
CA ALA A 97 -3.21 4.55 2.56
C ALA A 97 -3.23 3.02 2.52
N GLN A 98 -4.04 2.39 3.39
CA GLN A 98 -4.25 0.95 3.40
C GLN A 98 -4.94 0.47 2.11
N TRP A 99 -5.92 1.21 1.60
CA TRP A 99 -6.52 0.93 0.30
C TRP A 99 -5.53 1.06 -0.84
N LEU A 100 -4.68 2.10 -0.84
CA LEU A 100 -3.63 2.25 -1.84
C LEU A 100 -2.69 1.03 -1.82
N ARG A 101 -2.22 0.61 -0.65
CA ARG A 101 -1.40 -0.60 -0.49
C ARG A 101 -2.08 -1.84 -1.08
N LEU A 102 -3.36 -2.04 -0.77
CA LEU A 102 -4.15 -3.17 -1.30
C LEU A 102 -4.26 -3.15 -2.83
N LEU A 103 -4.53 -1.97 -3.41
CA LEU A 103 -4.61 -1.81 -4.87
C LEU A 103 -3.27 -2.09 -5.56
N ALA A 104 -2.15 -1.70 -4.94
CA ALA A 104 -0.81 -2.00 -5.42
C ALA A 104 -0.55 -3.52 -5.36
N GLN A 105 -0.71 -4.14 -4.19
CA GLN A 105 -0.46 -5.57 -4.01
C GLN A 105 -1.30 -6.46 -4.91
N ALA A 106 -2.54 -6.06 -5.19
CA ALA A 106 -3.43 -6.80 -6.08
C ALA A 106 -3.17 -6.56 -7.58
N GLY A 107 -2.18 -5.75 -7.95
CA GLY A 107 -1.85 -5.47 -9.36
C GLY A 107 -2.96 -4.74 -10.11
N LEU A 108 -3.83 -4.01 -9.40
CA LEU A 108 -5.03 -3.43 -9.98
C LEU A 108 -4.78 -2.09 -10.66
N ILE A 109 -3.60 -1.51 -10.45
CA ILE A 109 -3.22 -0.18 -10.93
C ILE A 109 -2.20 -0.26 -12.06
N SER A 110 -2.09 0.80 -12.86
CA SER A 110 -1.15 0.82 -13.99
C SER A 110 0.24 1.34 -13.61
N ASN A 111 0.32 2.20 -12.60
CA ASN A 111 1.57 2.84 -12.17
C ASN A 111 1.74 2.75 -10.65
N PRO A 112 2.47 1.73 -10.13
CA PRO A 112 2.70 1.59 -8.69
C PRO A 112 3.51 2.74 -8.08
N GLN A 113 4.37 3.42 -8.84
CA GLN A 113 5.19 4.52 -8.33
C GLN A 113 4.37 5.65 -7.69
N GLU A 114 3.19 5.96 -8.23
CA GLU A 114 2.30 7.00 -7.68
C GLU A 114 1.88 6.68 -6.22
N ILE A 115 1.65 5.39 -5.93
CA ILE A 115 1.31 4.94 -4.58
C ILE A 115 2.52 5.09 -3.65
N PHE A 116 3.71 4.66 -4.08
CA PHE A 116 4.92 4.82 -3.28
C PHE A 116 5.23 6.28 -2.98
N VAL A 117 5.15 7.17 -3.97
CA VAL A 117 5.33 8.62 -3.80
C VAL A 117 4.33 9.17 -2.76
N THR A 118 3.06 8.75 -2.86
CA THR A 118 2.02 9.16 -1.91
C THR A 118 2.37 8.72 -0.49
N LEU A 119 2.74 7.45 -0.29
CA LEU A 119 3.05 6.90 1.03
C LEU A 119 4.33 7.50 1.62
N VAL A 120 5.38 7.70 0.82
CA VAL A 120 6.61 8.38 1.26
C VAL A 120 6.30 9.81 1.67
N THR A 121 5.53 10.54 0.86
CA THR A 121 5.13 11.92 1.16
C THR A 121 4.32 11.98 2.47
N ALA A 122 3.36 11.08 2.65
CA ALA A 122 2.58 10.97 3.88
C ALA A 122 3.47 10.67 5.10
N THR A 123 4.50 9.83 4.95
CA THR A 123 5.49 9.54 6.00
C THR A 123 6.25 10.79 6.44
N MET A 124 6.52 11.71 5.51
CA MET A 124 7.28 12.93 5.79
C MET A 124 6.42 14.03 6.45
N ILE A 125 5.13 14.07 6.15
CA ILE A 125 4.21 15.09 6.66
C ILE A 125 3.65 14.71 8.04
N TRP A 126 3.27 13.44 8.21
CA TRP A 126 2.44 13.03 9.33
C TRP A 126 3.21 12.40 10.50
N SER A 127 2.59 12.40 11.68
CA SER A 127 3.18 11.82 12.90
C SER A 127 3.14 10.29 12.90
N GLU A 128 2.24 9.66 12.12
CA GLU A 128 2.08 8.21 12.04
C GLU A 128 3.16 7.50 11.18
N LYS A 129 4.41 7.98 11.25
CA LYS A 129 5.52 7.58 10.37
C LYS A 129 5.72 6.08 10.29
N LEU A 130 5.77 5.39 11.44
CA LEU A 130 5.98 3.94 11.48
C LEU A 130 4.87 3.17 10.75
N SER A 131 3.62 3.63 10.83
CA SER A 131 2.51 3.01 10.11
C SER A 131 2.71 3.12 8.60
N TYR A 132 3.04 4.31 8.09
CA TYR A 132 3.31 4.48 6.66
C TYR A 132 4.54 3.72 6.18
N LEU A 133 5.62 3.68 6.96
CA LEU A 133 6.80 2.87 6.62
C LEU A 133 6.46 1.39 6.46
N ARG A 134 5.61 0.83 7.34
CA ARG A 134 5.11 -0.54 7.20
C ARG A 134 4.28 -0.73 5.93
N LEU A 135 3.39 0.21 5.62
CA LEU A 135 2.61 0.17 4.37
C LEU A 135 3.51 0.20 3.12
N ILE A 136 4.58 0.99 3.13
CA ILE A 136 5.57 1.03 2.05
C ILE A 136 6.24 -0.33 1.90
N ALA A 137 6.74 -0.90 3.00
CA ALA A 137 7.39 -2.21 2.98
C ALA A 137 6.45 -3.31 2.44
N ASP A 138 5.19 -3.31 2.85
CA ASP A 138 4.19 -4.26 2.36
C ASP A 138 3.95 -4.13 0.86
N CYS A 139 4.02 -2.92 0.28
CA CYS A 139 3.84 -2.71 -1.16
C CYS A 139 4.89 -3.43 -2.01
N PHE A 140 6.09 -3.70 -1.47
CA PHE A 140 7.14 -4.43 -2.22
C PHE A 140 6.76 -5.87 -2.54
N LEU A 141 5.86 -6.49 -1.76
CA LEU A 141 5.35 -7.84 -2.06
C LEU A 141 4.74 -7.94 -3.46
N ALA A 142 4.26 -6.83 -4.03
CA ALA A 142 3.73 -6.78 -5.39
C ALA A 142 4.78 -7.10 -6.48
N PHE A 143 6.07 -7.07 -6.17
CA PHE A 143 7.18 -7.31 -7.11
C PHE A 143 7.89 -8.64 -6.86
N HIS A 144 7.55 -9.35 -5.78
CA HIS A 144 8.27 -10.54 -5.35
C HIS A 144 7.65 -11.85 -5.85
N TYR A 145 8.53 -12.81 -6.14
CA TYR A 145 8.18 -14.20 -6.42
C TYR A 145 7.52 -14.84 -5.18
N PRO A 146 6.56 -15.79 -5.30
CA PRO A 146 6.13 -16.51 -6.50
C PRO A 146 5.10 -15.83 -7.40
N TYR A 147 4.40 -14.81 -6.91
CA TYR A 147 3.26 -14.24 -7.62
C TYR A 147 3.39 -12.72 -7.71
N PRO A 148 4.34 -12.20 -8.52
CA PRO A 148 4.49 -10.76 -8.69
C PRO A 148 3.27 -10.21 -9.43
N ALA A 149 2.69 -9.16 -8.86
CA ALA A 149 1.64 -8.36 -9.49
C ALA A 149 2.21 -7.41 -10.55
N PHE A 150 3.47 -6.99 -10.40
CA PHE A 150 4.17 -6.11 -11.33
C PHE A 150 5.51 -6.70 -11.79
N ALA A 151 5.90 -6.33 -13.01
CA ALA A 151 7.26 -6.56 -13.48
C ALA A 151 8.25 -5.58 -12.82
N TRP A 152 9.49 -6.01 -12.62
CA TRP A 152 10.55 -5.21 -11.98
C TRP A 152 10.85 -3.88 -12.67
N HIS A 153 10.62 -3.73 -13.98
CA HIS A 153 10.80 -2.45 -14.67
C HIS A 153 9.78 -1.37 -14.27
N LEU A 154 8.69 -1.77 -13.59
CA LEU A 154 7.72 -0.85 -12.98
C LEU A 154 8.03 -0.59 -11.50
N PHE A 155 9.12 -1.14 -10.97
CA PHE A 155 9.54 -0.86 -9.61
C PHE A 155 9.85 0.65 -9.48
N PRO A 156 9.43 1.31 -8.39
CA PRO A 156 9.62 2.75 -8.24
C PRO A 156 11.11 3.12 -8.26
N ASP A 157 11.43 4.24 -8.90
CA ASP A 157 12.79 4.78 -8.89
C ASP A 157 13.30 4.97 -7.45
N ASN A 158 14.58 4.64 -7.20
CA ASN A 158 15.18 4.74 -5.86
C ASN A 158 15.00 6.14 -5.24
N GLN A 159 15.03 7.20 -6.08
CA GLN A 159 14.82 8.60 -5.66
C GLN A 159 13.49 8.83 -4.92
N THR A 160 12.47 8.01 -5.21
CA THR A 160 11.18 8.02 -4.51
C THR A 160 11.37 7.86 -3.00
N PHE A 161 12.39 7.12 -2.57
CA PHE A 161 12.61 6.76 -1.17
C PHE A 161 13.65 7.64 -0.46
N TYR A 162 14.37 8.48 -1.18
CA TYR A 162 15.45 9.33 -0.62
C TYR A 162 14.97 10.25 0.50
N PRO A 163 13.75 10.84 0.43
CA PRO A 163 13.21 11.63 1.53
C PRO A 163 13.13 10.89 2.88
N LEU A 164 13.12 9.55 2.88
CA LEU A 164 13.08 8.75 4.10
C LEU A 164 14.43 8.68 4.83
N ALA A 165 15.56 8.89 4.13
CA ALA A 165 16.89 8.67 4.71
C ALA A 165 17.19 9.53 5.95
N PRO A 166 16.83 10.83 6.01
CA PRO A 166 16.96 11.64 7.21
C PRO A 166 16.24 11.10 8.45
N LEU A 167 15.18 10.27 8.27
CA LEU A 167 14.45 9.70 9.39
C LEU A 167 15.31 8.75 10.24
N LEU A 168 16.37 8.15 9.68
CA LEU A 168 17.27 7.25 10.40
C LEU A 168 17.92 7.89 11.63
N LYS A 169 18.16 9.21 11.61
CA LYS A 169 18.78 9.95 12.73
C LYS A 169 17.86 10.13 13.94
N GLN A 170 16.54 10.12 13.72
CA GLN A 170 15.52 10.37 14.75
C GLN A 170 14.64 9.14 15.02
N ALA A 171 14.88 8.04 14.30
CA ALA A 171 14.09 6.83 14.38
C ALA A 171 14.33 6.09 15.70
N ASN A 172 13.25 5.63 16.31
CA ASN A 172 13.33 4.56 17.30
C ASN A 172 13.65 3.23 16.61
N GLU A 173 13.88 2.19 17.41
CA GLU A 173 14.23 0.85 16.93
C GLU A 173 13.28 0.32 15.84
N ALA A 174 11.98 0.34 16.08
CA ALA A 174 10.97 -0.13 15.12
C ALA A 174 10.96 0.69 13.81
N MET A 175 11.20 2.00 13.88
CA MET A 175 11.33 2.83 12.68
C MET A 175 12.62 2.56 11.93
N GLN A 176 13.73 2.32 12.62
CA GLN A 176 14.99 1.95 11.97
C GLN A 176 14.85 0.60 11.24
N GLU A 177 14.22 -0.40 11.86
CA GLU A 177 13.90 -1.68 11.21
C GLU A 177 13.08 -1.48 9.94
N ALA A 178 12.00 -0.71 10.00
CA ALA A 178 11.17 -0.47 8.83
C ALA A 178 11.93 0.28 7.72
N LEU A 179 12.79 1.25 8.07
CA LEU A 179 13.62 1.97 7.11
C LEU A 179 14.69 1.07 6.49
N ILE A 180 15.37 0.24 7.29
CA ILE A 180 16.38 -0.71 6.79
C ILE A 180 15.73 -1.72 5.85
N ALA A 181 14.54 -2.23 6.19
CA ALA A 181 13.77 -3.10 5.30
C ALA A 181 13.46 -2.41 3.97
N ILE A 182 13.04 -1.14 3.97
CA ILE A 182 12.78 -0.39 2.73
C ILE A 182 14.06 -0.19 1.90
N PHE A 183 15.16 0.23 2.52
CA PHE A 183 16.41 0.47 1.78
C PHE A 183 17.05 -0.81 1.27
N ALA A 184 16.82 -1.96 1.91
CA ALA A 184 17.29 -3.25 1.46
C ALA A 184 16.70 -3.66 0.09
N GLU A 185 15.51 -3.15 -0.24
CA GLU A 185 14.80 -3.44 -1.50
C GLU A 185 15.31 -2.61 -2.69
N LEU A 186 16.12 -1.58 -2.44
CA LEU A 186 16.63 -0.71 -3.50
C LEU A 186 17.91 -1.29 -4.12
N SER A 187 18.03 -1.20 -5.44
CA SER A 187 19.15 -1.80 -6.19
C SER A 187 20.48 -1.06 -6.05
N ASP A 188 20.45 0.24 -5.74
CA ASP A 188 21.63 1.11 -5.63
C ASP A 188 21.43 2.13 -4.50
N LEU A 189 22.39 2.17 -3.58
CA LEU A 189 22.38 2.99 -2.36
C LEU A 189 23.58 3.95 -2.30
N ASN A 190 24.25 4.22 -3.43
CA ASN A 190 25.46 5.04 -3.48
C ASN A 190 25.20 6.55 -3.57
N ASP A 191 23.95 6.97 -3.75
CA ASP A 191 23.61 8.38 -3.83
C ASP A 191 23.97 9.09 -2.50
N PRO A 192 24.69 10.23 -2.54
CA PRO A 192 25.03 11.03 -1.36
C PRO A 192 23.83 11.34 -0.45
N GLN A 193 22.64 11.52 -1.03
CA GLN A 193 21.41 11.84 -0.29
C GLN A 193 20.96 10.70 0.65
N ILE A 194 21.32 9.45 0.36
CA ILE A 194 21.05 8.30 1.25
C ILE A 194 22.29 7.92 2.05
N ILE A 195 23.44 7.74 1.39
CA ILE A 195 24.58 7.01 1.96
C ILE A 195 25.09 7.65 3.25
N ASP A 196 25.06 8.98 3.34
CA ASP A 196 25.50 9.75 4.52
C ASP A 196 24.66 9.45 5.77
N TYR A 197 23.41 9.03 5.58
CA TYR A 197 22.50 8.64 6.66
C TYR A 197 22.53 7.13 6.90
N LEU A 198 22.56 6.34 5.83
CA LEU A 198 22.38 4.90 5.90
C LEU A 198 23.65 4.14 6.30
N LEU A 199 24.81 4.52 5.77
CA LEU A 199 26.07 3.80 6.01
C LEU A 199 26.43 3.72 7.51
N PRO A 200 26.36 4.81 8.31
CA PRO A 200 26.65 4.72 9.74
C PRO A 200 25.74 3.73 10.48
N VAL A 201 24.44 3.73 10.18
CA VAL A 201 23.48 2.80 10.77
C VAL A 201 23.77 1.37 10.34
N ALA A 202 24.04 1.16 9.05
CA ALA A 202 24.33 -0.15 8.52
C ALA A 202 25.60 -0.78 9.13
N LEU A 203 26.66 0.02 9.29
CA LEU A 203 27.90 -0.43 9.94
C LEU A 203 27.68 -0.74 11.43
N SER A 204 26.87 0.06 12.14
CA SER A 204 26.48 -0.21 13.52
C SER A 204 25.74 -1.54 13.63
N TRP A 205 24.71 -1.75 12.80
CA TRP A 205 23.91 -2.96 12.78
C TRP A 205 24.72 -4.21 12.42
N SER A 206 25.71 -4.07 11.55
CA SER A 206 26.61 -5.17 11.18
C SER A 206 27.42 -5.73 12.36
N ASN A 207 27.57 -4.97 13.44
CA ASN A 207 28.29 -5.36 14.66
C ASN A 207 27.35 -5.57 15.86
N HIS A 208 26.04 -5.53 15.63
CA HIS A 208 25.05 -5.58 16.70
C HIS A 208 25.00 -6.96 17.37
N ALA A 209 24.68 -7.01 18.67
CA ALA A 209 24.57 -8.27 19.41
C ALA A 209 23.42 -9.16 18.88
N ASN A 210 22.30 -8.54 18.53
CA ASN A 210 21.16 -9.22 17.89
C ASN A 210 21.52 -9.71 16.48
N ALA A 211 21.41 -11.02 16.24
CA ALA A 211 21.64 -11.66 14.95
C ALA A 211 20.67 -11.17 13.87
N ASP A 212 19.43 -10.82 14.23
CA ASP A 212 18.45 -10.36 13.25
C ASP A 212 18.86 -9.03 12.60
N TYR A 213 19.47 -8.10 13.35
CA TYR A 213 19.97 -6.85 12.78
C TYR A 213 21.16 -7.08 11.86
N ARG A 214 22.08 -7.97 12.27
CA ARG A 214 23.20 -8.38 11.42
C ARG A 214 22.72 -9.05 10.14
N ARG A 215 21.66 -9.85 10.19
CA ARG A 215 21.03 -10.48 9.02
C ARG A 215 20.38 -9.44 8.11
N GLN A 216 19.49 -8.63 8.66
CA GLN A 216 18.67 -7.66 7.91
C GLN A 216 19.53 -6.62 7.17
N VAL A 217 20.69 -6.26 7.72
CA VAL A 217 21.56 -5.27 7.08
C VAL A 217 22.41 -5.82 5.93
N THR A 218 22.46 -7.15 5.74
CA THR A 218 23.31 -7.75 4.69
C THR A 218 23.00 -7.27 3.26
N PRO A 219 21.74 -7.12 2.82
CA PRO A 219 21.43 -6.62 1.47
C PRO A 219 21.82 -5.14 1.33
N VAL A 220 21.54 -4.32 2.35
CA VAL A 220 21.95 -2.91 2.39
C VAL A 220 23.46 -2.76 2.20
N LEU A 221 24.26 -3.54 2.94
CA LEU A 221 25.72 -3.49 2.80
C LEU A 221 26.19 -3.91 1.40
N ALA A 222 25.49 -4.85 0.76
CA ALA A 222 25.82 -5.33 -0.58
C ALA A 222 25.52 -4.31 -1.67
N HIS A 223 24.53 -3.44 -1.49
CA HIS A 223 24.15 -2.39 -2.44
C HIS A 223 24.91 -1.07 -2.24
N ILE A 224 25.72 -0.95 -1.18
CA ILE A 224 26.60 0.20 -0.94
C ILE A 224 28.02 -0.10 -1.44
N ASN A 225 28.47 0.61 -2.46
CA ASN A 225 29.83 0.61 -2.99
C ASN A 225 30.76 1.50 -2.15
N HIS A 226 30.92 1.14 -0.88
CA HIS A 226 31.85 1.78 0.04
C HIS A 226 32.77 0.73 0.66
N LYS A 227 34.07 1.05 0.80
CA LYS A 227 35.08 0.12 1.33
C LYS A 227 34.67 -0.49 2.68
N SER A 228 34.22 0.34 3.62
CA SER A 228 33.77 -0.12 4.94
C SER A 228 32.56 -1.05 4.86
N SER A 229 31.67 -0.84 3.89
CA SER A 229 30.50 -1.69 3.68
C SER A 229 30.92 -3.08 3.19
N GLN A 230 31.84 -3.12 2.21
CA GLN A 230 32.41 -4.36 1.67
C GLN A 230 33.18 -5.15 2.73
N GLU A 231 33.95 -4.47 3.59
CA GLU A 231 34.66 -5.09 4.70
C GLU A 231 33.68 -5.68 5.74
N ALA A 232 32.63 -4.94 6.09
CA ALA A 232 31.59 -5.41 7.01
C ALA A 232 30.84 -6.62 6.44
N LEU A 233 30.43 -6.58 5.17
CA LEU A 233 29.75 -7.71 4.52
C LEU A 233 30.66 -8.95 4.44
N LYS A 234 31.96 -8.76 4.13
CA LYS A 234 32.93 -9.86 4.11
C LYS A 234 33.07 -10.51 5.48
N ARG A 235 33.08 -9.72 6.57
CA ARG A 235 33.09 -10.25 7.94
C ARG A 235 31.83 -11.07 8.24
N LEU A 236 30.65 -10.59 7.85
CA LEU A 236 29.38 -11.29 8.09
C LEU A 236 29.27 -12.64 7.35
N GLN A 237 30.02 -12.85 6.25
CA GLN A 237 30.11 -14.17 5.60
C GLN A 237 30.82 -15.24 6.44
N PHE A 238 31.43 -14.85 7.55
CA PHE A 238 32.03 -15.73 8.56
C PHE A 238 31.37 -15.54 9.94
N ASP A 239 30.16 -14.98 10.01
CA ASP A 239 29.43 -14.81 11.26
C ASP A 239 29.22 -16.17 11.96
N ALA A 240 29.20 -16.13 13.30
CA ALA A 240 28.94 -17.31 14.11
C ALA A 240 27.53 -17.85 13.88
N ASP A 241 26.57 -16.95 13.66
CA ASP A 241 25.19 -17.31 13.35
C ASP A 241 25.08 -17.83 11.89
N PRO A 242 24.58 -19.06 11.68
CA PRO A 242 24.49 -19.65 10.35
C PRO A 242 23.51 -18.92 9.42
N ILE A 243 22.46 -18.30 9.95
CA ILE A 243 21.45 -17.56 9.18
C ILE A 243 22.05 -16.25 8.68
N VAL A 244 22.73 -15.51 9.56
CA VAL A 244 23.45 -14.28 9.18
C VAL A 244 24.49 -14.59 8.09
N ARG A 245 25.26 -15.65 8.29
CA ARG A 245 26.28 -16.10 7.34
C ARG A 245 25.70 -16.46 5.97
N ALA A 246 24.58 -17.19 5.93
CA ALA A 246 23.91 -17.54 4.68
C ALA A 246 23.41 -16.29 3.95
N SER A 247 22.76 -15.39 4.69
CA SER A 247 22.25 -14.11 4.16
C SER A 247 23.38 -13.25 3.56
N ALA A 248 24.50 -13.11 4.28
CA ALA A 248 25.65 -12.33 3.81
C ALA A 248 26.29 -12.92 2.55
N LYS A 249 26.37 -14.25 2.45
CA LYS A 249 26.89 -14.93 1.25
C LYS A 249 25.98 -14.71 0.05
N GLN A 250 24.66 -14.83 0.24
CA GLN A 250 23.68 -14.59 -0.81
C GLN A 250 23.69 -13.12 -1.28
N ALA A 251 23.74 -12.17 -0.35
CA ALA A 251 23.82 -10.75 -0.69
C ALA A 251 25.11 -10.43 -1.49
N ALA A 252 26.24 -11.02 -1.08
CA ALA A 252 27.53 -10.84 -1.78
C ALA A 252 27.61 -11.52 -3.16
N SER A 253 26.82 -12.57 -3.42
CA SER A 253 26.72 -13.16 -4.75
C SER A 253 25.84 -12.31 -5.67
N ASN A 254 24.76 -11.73 -5.14
CA ASN A 254 23.81 -10.94 -5.92
C ASN A 254 24.40 -9.58 -6.34
N SER A 255 25.27 -8.97 -5.53
CA SER A 255 25.96 -7.72 -5.87
C SER A 255 26.96 -7.82 -7.03
N ARG A 256 27.21 -9.02 -7.55
CA ARG A 256 28.07 -9.25 -8.74
C ARG A 256 27.29 -9.38 -10.05
N VAL A 257 25.96 -9.32 -10.00
CA VAL A 257 25.07 -9.60 -11.14
C VAL A 257 24.34 -8.33 -11.63
N ILE A 258 24.75 -7.15 -11.18
CA ILE A 258 24.22 -5.85 -11.65
C ILE A 258 25.27 -5.17 -12.53
#